data_AF-A0A1G3R4C3-F1
#
_entry.id   AF-A0A1G3R4C3-F1
#
_cell.length_a   1.000
_cell.length_b   1.000
_cell.length_c   1.000
_cell.angle_alpha   90.00
_cell.angle_beta   90.00
_cell.angle_gamma   90.00
#
_symmetry.space_group_name_H-M   'P 1'
#
loop_
_entity.id
_entity.type
_entity.pdbx_description
1 polymer ?
#
loop_
_entity_poly.entity_id
_entity_poly.type
_entity_poly.pdbx_seq_one_letter_code
_entity_poly.pdbx_strand_id
1 'polypeptide(L)' 'MKKKIGTMIDNAVYRRLRVHAAKEARNVSDLIEESIAAYLAVHEGSADDRLAAFERFTSQPLVLSRSQLDMILEEDVLDQ' A
#
# COMPACT_ATOMS: atom_id res chain seq x y z
N MET A 1 6.96 6.65 -14.97
CA MET A 1 8.38 6.78 -15.41
C MET A 1 9.28 6.10 -14.39
N LYS A 2 10.29 5.31 -14.79
CA LYS A 2 11.18 4.59 -13.84
C LYS A 2 12.43 5.43 -13.50
N LYS A 3 12.91 5.35 -12.25
CA LYS A 3 14.17 5.95 -11.80
C LYS A 3 15.21 4.86 -11.51
N LYS A 4 16.45 5.06 -11.95
CA LYS A 4 17.56 4.15 -11.66
C LYS A 4 18.11 4.43 -10.26
N ILE A 5 18.23 3.40 -9.44
CA ILE A 5 18.79 3.46 -8.09
C ILE A 5 20.04 2.60 -8.04
N GLY A 6 21.16 3.16 -7.58
CA GLY A 6 22.36 2.39 -7.22
C GLY A 6 22.30 2.02 -5.74
N THR A 7 22.55 0.76 -5.41
CA THR A 7 22.56 0.28 -4.02
C THR A 7 23.56 -0.87 -3.86
N MET A 8 23.92 -1.18 -2.61
CA MET A 8 24.70 -2.36 -2.25
C MET A 8 23.79 -3.41 -1.64
N ILE A 9 23.89 -4.65 -2.12
CA ILE A 9 23.15 -5.81 -1.60
C ILE A 9 24.18 -6.88 -1.27
N ASP A 10 23.98 -7.55 -0.14
CA ASP A 10 24.80 -8.70 0.23
C ASP A 10 24.83 -9.75 -0.90
N ASN A 11 26.01 -10.31 -1.16
CA ASN A 11 26.21 -11.22 -2.29
C ASN A 11 25.38 -12.50 -2.15
N ALA A 12 25.27 -13.05 -0.93
CA ALA A 12 24.48 -14.25 -0.70
C ALA A 12 22.99 -14.00 -0.95
N VAL A 13 22.49 -12.82 -0.56
CA VAL A 13 21.12 -12.38 -0.85
C VAL A 13 20.90 -12.22 -2.35
N TYR A 14 21.79 -11.52 -3.04
CA TYR A 14 21.70 -11.31 -4.49
C TYR A 14 21.72 -12.63 -5.27
N ARG A 15 22.56 -13.60 -4.86
CA ARG A 15 22.61 -14.92 -5.48
C ARG A 15 21.30 -15.68 -5.34
N ARG A 16 20.68 -15.65 -4.14
CA ARG A 16 19.37 -16.27 -3.91
C ARG A 16 18.28 -15.61 -4.76
N LEU A 17 18.26 -14.28 -4.80
CA LEU A 17 17.33 -13.51 -5.62
C LEU A 17 17.44 -13.88 -7.10
N ARG A 18 18.66 -13.99 -7.64
CA ARG A 18 18.89 -14.41 -9.03
C ARG A 18 18.38 -15.81 -9.33
N VAL A 19 18.59 -16.77 -8.42
CA VAL A 19 18.10 -18.14 -8.59
C VAL A 19 16.58 -18.17 -8.62
N HIS A 20 15.92 -17.43 -7.73
CA HIS A 20 14.46 -17.32 -7.72
C HIS A 20 13.93 -16.64 -8.99
N ALA A 21 14.52 -15.52 -9.41
CA ALA A 21 14.16 -14.82 -10.64
C ALA A 21 14.25 -15.75 -11.87
N ALA A 22 15.32 -16.54 -11.97
CA ALA A 22 15.50 -17.50 -13.07
C ALA A 22 14.45 -18.61 -13.05
N LYS A 23 14.10 -19.14 -11.86
CA LYS A 23 13.06 -20.18 -11.71
C LYS A 23 11.69 -19.69 -12.15
N GLU A 24 11.38 -18.42 -11.92
CA GLU A 24 10.10 -17.81 -12.28
C GLU A 24 10.10 -17.22 -13.70
N ALA A 25 11.24 -17.26 -14.42
CA ALA A 25 11.44 -16.57 -15.70
C ALA A 25 11.18 -15.04 -15.62
N ARG A 26 11.59 -14.41 -14.52
CA ARG A 26 11.36 -13.00 -14.22
C ARG A 26 12.66 -12.21 -14.12
N ASN A 27 12.59 -10.90 -14.31
CA ASN A 27 13.73 -10.02 -14.11
C ASN A 27 13.93 -9.69 -12.63
N VAL A 28 15.19 -9.61 -12.19
CA VAL A 28 15.57 -9.19 -10.85
C VAL A 28 15.07 -7.77 -10.55
N SER A 29 15.07 -6.87 -11.54
CA SER A 29 14.57 -5.50 -11.36
C SER A 29 13.10 -5.46 -10.95
N ASP A 30 12.28 -6.33 -11.54
CA ASP A 30 10.84 -6.34 -11.33
C ASP A 30 10.53 -6.88 -9.92
N LEU A 31 11.25 -7.92 -9.50
CA LEU A 31 11.16 -8.44 -8.12
C LEU A 31 11.58 -7.40 -7.07
N ILE A 32 12.63 -6.61 -7.35
CA ILE A 32 13.06 -5.54 -6.45
C ILE A 32 11.98 -4.45 -6.37
N GLU A 33 11.43 -4.04 -7.52
CA GLU A 33 10.36 -3.03 -7.58
C GLU A 33 9.12 -3.49 -6.81
N GLU A 34 8.67 -4.73 -7.01
CA GLU A 34 7.54 -5.31 -6.28
C GLU A 34 7.80 -5.41 -4.78
N SER A 35 9.01 -5.81 -4.38
CA SER A 35 9.37 -5.91 -2.97
C SER A 35 9.35 -4.54 -2.29
N ILE A 36 9.83 -3.50 -2.97
CA ILE A 36 9.78 -2.11 -2.48
C ILE A 36 8.33 -1.64 -2.42
N ALA A 37 7.53 -1.89 -3.45
CA ALA A 37 6.11 -1.53 -3.46
C ALA A 37 5.34 -2.22 -2.32
N ALA A 38 5.58 -3.51 -2.10
CA ALA A 38 4.97 -4.26 -1.00
C ALA A 38 5.42 -3.72 0.36
N TYR A 39 6.71 -3.41 0.52
CA TYR A 39 7.21 -2.77 1.72
C TYR A 39 6.51 -1.43 1.98
N LEU A 40 6.42 -0.56 0.97
CA LEU A 40 5.75 0.73 1.10
C LEU A 40 4.26 0.58 1.38
N ALA A 41 3.55 -0.32 0.71
CA ALA A 41 2.12 -0.56 0.93
C ALA A 41 1.79 -0.96 2.39
N VAL A 42 2.67 -1.73 3.04
CA VAL A 42 2.53 -2.07 4.47
C VAL A 42 2.63 -0.83 5.37
N HIS A 43 3.34 0.21 4.93
CA HIS A 43 3.66 1.40 5.72
C HIS A 43 2.89 2.66 5.28
N GLU A 44 2.27 2.68 4.10
CA GLU A 44 1.50 3.81 3.55
C GLU A 44 0.09 3.93 4.14
N GLY A 45 -0.41 2.88 4.81
CA GLY A 45 -1.47 3.05 5.80
C GLY A 45 -0.80 3.07 7.17
N SER A 46 -0.25 4.21 7.60
CA SER A 46 0.39 4.26 8.91
C SER A 46 -0.65 3.89 9.97
N ALA A 47 -0.25 3.13 10.99
CA ALA A 47 -1.12 2.89 12.14
C ALA A 47 -1.64 4.22 12.71
N ASP A 48 -0.83 5.27 12.58
CA ASP A 48 -1.14 6.64 12.96
C ASP A 48 -2.23 7.27 12.08
N ASP A 49 -2.26 7.01 10.77
CA ASP A 49 -3.34 7.49 9.90
C ASP A 49 -4.66 6.79 10.20
N ARG A 50 -4.61 5.49 10.50
CA ARG A 50 -5.79 4.74 10.95
C ARG A 50 -6.28 5.23 12.31
N LEU A 51 -5.36 5.50 13.23
CA LEU A 51 -5.68 6.02 14.56
C LEU A 51 -6.24 7.45 14.46
N ALA A 52 -5.65 8.31 13.64
CA ALA A 52 -6.13 9.66 13.40
C ALA A 52 -7.51 9.67 12.70
N ALA A 53 -7.75 8.75 11.76
CA ALA A 53 -9.07 8.58 11.15
C ALA A 53 -10.10 8.10 12.17
N PHE A 54 -9.73 7.15 13.04
CA PHE A 54 -10.57 6.68 14.13
C PHE A 54 -10.88 7.79 15.14
N GLU A 55 -9.88 8.54 15.60
CA GLU A 55 -10.05 9.68 16.50
C GLU A 55 -10.95 10.76 15.90
N ARG A 56 -10.77 11.11 14.62
CA ARG A 56 -11.66 12.04 13.91
C ARG A 56 -13.10 11.51 13.86
N PHE A 57 -13.28 10.23 13.58
CA PHE A 57 -14.59 9.59 13.55
C PHE A 57 -15.26 9.56 14.93
N THR A 58 -14.52 9.30 16.02
CA THR A 58 -15.08 9.17 17.37
C THR A 58 -15.16 10.48 18.15
N SER A 59 -14.41 11.50 17.77
CA SER A 59 -14.37 12.80 18.47
C SER A 59 -15.60 13.66 18.23
N GLN A 60 -16.42 13.33 17.23
CA GLN A 60 -17.70 13.98 16.97
C GLN A 60 -18.84 12.98 17.19
N PRO A 61 -19.92 13.36 17.90
CA PRO A 61 -21.11 12.53 17.94
C PRO A 61 -21.71 12.44 16.54
N LEU A 62 -21.53 11.30 15.88
CA LEU A 62 -22.22 10.99 14.63
C LEU A 62 -23.70 10.76 14.95
N VAL A 63 -24.53 11.75 14.61
CA VAL A 63 -25.99 11.67 14.69
C VAL A 63 -26.54 11.23 13.33
N LEU A 64 -25.95 10.17 12.76
CA LEU A 64 -26.42 9.58 11.51
C LEU A 64 -26.74 8.11 11.76
N SER A 65 -27.95 7.71 11.36
CA SER A 65 -28.26 6.29 11.27
C SER A 65 -27.46 5.67 10.12
N ARG A 66 -27.31 4.34 10.17
CA ARG A 66 -26.65 3.59 9.09
C ARG A 66 -27.26 3.89 7.71
N SER A 67 -28.58 4.00 7.63
CA SER A 67 -29.29 4.29 6.38
C SER A 67 -29.01 5.70 5.84
N GLN A 68 -28.81 6.69 6.71
CA GLN A 68 -28.46 8.06 6.29
C GLN A 68 -27.02 8.10 5.77
N LEU A 69 -26.12 7.34 6.41
CA LEU A 69 -24.75 7.17 5.93
C LEU A 69 -24.70 6.49 4.55
N ASP A 70 -25.43 5.39 4.38
CA ASP A 70 -25.47 4.67 3.10
C ASP A 70 -26.06 5.56 1.98
N MET A 71 -27.10 6.36 2.26
CA MET A 71 -27.68 7.33 1.32
C MET A 71 -26.67 8.40 0.87
N ILE A 72 -25.93 9.02 1.80
CA ILE A 72 -24.90 10.03 1.47
C ILE A 72 -23.80 9.42 0.60
N LEU A 73 -23.38 8.18 0.92
CA LEU A 73 -22.34 7.48 0.17
C LEU A 73 -22.83 7.08 -1.24
N GLU A 74 -24.10 6.73 -1.40
CA GLU A 74 -24.71 6.46 -2.71
C GLU A 74 -24.83 7.72 -3.57
N GLU A 75 -25.18 8.87 -2.98
CA GLU A 75 -25.24 10.17 -3.68
C GLU A 75 -23.84 10.59 -4.18
N ASP A 76 -22.80 10.45 -3.38
CA ASP A 76 -21.41 10.82 -3.73
C ASP A 76 -20.82 9.97 -4.87
N VAL A 77 -21.36 8.75 -5.09
CA VAL A 77 -20.98 7.87 -6.20
C VAL A 77 -21.67 8.26 -7.51
N LEU A 78 -22.86 8.88 -7.44
CA LEU A 78 -23.61 9.30 -8.62
C LEU A 78 -23.15 10.64 -9.20
N ASP A 79 -22.45 11.44 -8.39
CA ASP A 79 -21.90 12.75 -8.77
C ASP A 79 -20.46 12.68 -9.35
N GLN A 80 -19.92 11.47 -9.62
CA GLN A 80 -18.60 11.23 -10.26
C GLN A 80 -18.72 10.76 -11.72
#